data_AF-A0A7S4KTL6-F1
#
_entry.id   AF-A0A7S4KTL6-F1
#
_cell.length_a   1.000
_cell.length_b   1.000
_cell.length_c   1.000
_cell.angle_alpha   90.00
_cell.angle_beta   90.00
_cell.angle_gamma   90.00
#
_symmetry.space_group_name_H-M   'P 1'
#
loop_
_entity.id
_entity.type
_entity.pdbx_description
1 polymer ?
#
loop_
_entity_poly.entity_id
_entity_poly.type
_entity_poly.pdbx_seq_one_letter_code
_entity_poly.pdbx_strand_id
1 'polypeptide(L)'
;PYCRPLWKSVFVRDCRHVLGPLDIFNEIVEHMRIGQSLNGTVTVFRPKYSGEIWGPRIWNSEIVQYATYQDFNEGQNTFASSTSAALTQRIILQGWRSPRAN
;
A
#
# COMPACT_ATOMS: atom_id res chain seq x y z
N PRO A 1 2.21 -26.99 5.03
CA PRO A 1 3.34 -26.74 4.09
C PRO A 1 4.01 -25.40 4.42
N TYR A 2 4.99 -25.43 5.32
CA TYR A 2 5.74 -24.24 5.70
C TYR A 2 6.63 -23.81 4.53
N CYS A 3 6.50 -22.54 4.11
CA CYS A 3 7.34 -21.97 3.04
C CYS A 3 8.82 -22.17 3.36
N ARG A 4 9.59 -22.62 2.37
CA ARG A 4 11.06 -22.71 2.41
C ARG A 4 11.67 -21.34 2.75
N PRO A 5 12.88 -21.29 3.33
CA PRO A 5 13.54 -20.02 3.64
C PRO A 5 13.95 -19.29 2.34
N LEU A 6 13.01 -18.52 1.77
CA LEU A 6 13.23 -17.65 0.60
C LEU A 6 13.99 -16.36 0.97
N TRP A 7 14.39 -16.19 2.23
CA TRP A 7 15.08 -14.97 2.71
C TRP A 7 16.38 -14.69 1.94
N LYS A 8 17.06 -15.73 1.43
CA LYS A 8 18.27 -15.58 0.60
C LYS A 8 17.98 -15.11 -0.82
N SER A 9 16.75 -15.27 -1.31
CA SER A 9 16.35 -14.96 -2.69
C SER A 9 15.45 -13.72 -2.81
N VAL A 10 15.32 -12.93 -1.74
CA VAL A 10 14.60 -11.66 -1.78
C VAL A 10 15.44 -10.63 -2.54
N PHE A 11 14.85 -10.02 -3.56
CA PHE A 11 15.46 -8.90 -4.26
C PHE A 11 15.19 -7.60 -3.52
N VAL A 12 16.25 -6.90 -3.13
CA VAL A 12 16.16 -5.64 -2.39
C VAL A 12 16.44 -4.47 -3.33
N ARG A 13 15.50 -3.52 -3.38
CA ARG A 13 15.61 -2.27 -4.11
C ARG A 13 15.92 -1.14 -3.14
N ASP A 14 17.04 -0.47 -3.39
CA ASP A 14 17.44 0.69 -2.63
C ASP A 14 16.86 1.97 -3.24
N CYS A 15 15.79 2.48 -2.62
CA CYS A 15 15.13 3.72 -2.99
C CYS A 15 15.32 4.78 -1.89
N ARG A 16 16.42 4.71 -1.11
CA ARG A 16 16.71 5.69 -0.04
C ARG A 16 17.00 7.10 -0.55
N HIS A 17 17.25 7.25 -1.84
CA HIS A 17 17.44 8.52 -2.53
C HIS A 17 16.11 9.17 -2.97
N VAL A 18 14.99 8.44 -2.90
CA VAL A 18 13.68 8.90 -3.36
C VAL A 18 12.98 9.69 -2.25
N LEU A 19 12.60 10.93 -2.54
CA LEU A 19 12.11 11.88 -1.53
C LEU A 19 10.65 12.30 -1.73
N GLY A 20 10.19 12.39 -2.99
CA GLY A 20 8.87 12.91 -3.34
C GLY A 20 7.77 11.85 -3.29
N PRO A 21 6.53 12.19 -2.87
CA PRO A 21 5.41 11.25 -2.89
C PRO A 21 5.10 10.66 -4.28
N LEU A 22 5.25 11.46 -5.34
CA LEU A 22 5.05 11.00 -6.72
C LEU A 22 6.15 10.02 -7.16
N ASP A 23 7.40 10.29 -6.79
CA ASP A 23 8.51 9.39 -7.10
C ASP A 23 8.38 8.08 -6.31
N ILE A 24 7.95 8.15 -5.04
CA ILE A 24 7.61 6.97 -4.23
C ILE A 24 6.51 6.15 -4.92
N PHE A 25 5.47 6.80 -5.47
CA PHE A 25 4.43 6.11 -6.23
C PHE A 25 5.01 5.38 -7.46
N ASN A 26 5.88 6.04 -8.23
CA ASN A 26 6.53 5.43 -9.39
C ASN A 26 7.37 4.20 -8.99
N GLU A 27 8.10 4.28 -7.87
CA GLU A 27 8.86 3.15 -7.34
C GLU A 27 7.97 2.00 -6.84
N ILE A 28 6.78 2.28 -6.33
CA ILE A 28 5.80 1.25 -5.95
C ILE A 28 5.24 0.55 -7.19
N VAL A 29 4.93 1.29 -8.26
CA VAL A 29 4.50 0.72 -9.55
C VAL A 29 5.59 -0.18 -10.11
N GLU A 30 6.82 0.30 -10.12
CA GLU A 30 7.96 -0.47 -10.60
C GLU A 30 8.24 -1.68 -9.69
N HIS A 31 7.98 -1.59 -8.38
CA HIS A 31 8.07 -2.72 -7.44
C HIS A 31 7.12 -3.83 -7.85
N MET A 32 5.86 -3.49 -8.16
CA MET A 32 4.88 -4.47 -8.62
C MET A 32 5.28 -5.10 -9.96
N ARG A 33 5.86 -4.31 -10.87
CA ARG A 33 6.35 -4.82 -12.16
C ARG A 33 7.46 -5.85 -11.99
N ILE A 34 8.48 -5.54 -11.19
CA ILE A 34 9.61 -6.43 -10.92
C ILE A 34 9.15 -7.66 -10.11
N GLY A 35 8.27 -7.46 -9.13
CA GLY A 35 7.78 -8.52 -8.24
C GLY A 35 7.02 -9.65 -8.94
N GLN A 36 6.51 -9.43 -10.16
CA GLN A 36 5.85 -10.48 -10.95
C GLN A 36 6.79 -11.63 -11.36
N SER A 37 8.09 -11.37 -11.47
CA SER A 37 9.07 -12.36 -11.96
C SER A 37 10.02 -12.88 -10.90
N LEU A 38 9.89 -12.43 -9.64
CA LEU A 38 10.84 -12.74 -8.57
C LEU A 38 10.16 -13.48 -7.41
N ASN A 39 10.95 -14.25 -6.66
CA ASN A 39 10.50 -15.00 -5.47
C ASN A 39 10.17 -14.11 -4.26
N GLY A 40 10.35 -12.79 -4.40
CA GLY A 40 10.11 -11.78 -3.38
C GLY A 40 10.88 -10.51 -3.69
N THR A 41 10.24 -9.35 -3.54
CA THR A 41 10.88 -8.04 -3.71
C THR A 41 10.62 -7.19 -2.48
N VAL A 42 11.61 -6.41 -2.04
CA VAL A 42 11.48 -5.41 -0.99
C VAL A 42 12.03 -4.10 -1.51
N THR A 43 11.25 -3.02 -1.40
CA THR A 43 11.71 -1.66 -1.71
C THR A 43 11.95 -0.90 -0.42
N VAL A 44 13.16 -0.37 -0.24
CA VAL A 44 13.57 0.37 0.96
C VAL A 44 13.64 1.85 0.64
N PHE A 45 12.72 2.64 1.20
CA PHE A 45 12.75 4.09 1.12
C PHE A 45 13.65 4.71 2.18
N ARG A 46 13.85 6.03 2.10
CA ARG A 46 14.72 6.73 3.03
C ARG A 46 14.30 6.52 4.48
N PRO A 47 15.26 6.45 5.42
CA PRO A 47 14.94 6.46 6.83
C PRO A 47 14.32 7.83 7.23
N LYS A 48 13.67 7.82 8.39
CA LYS A 48 13.25 9.03 9.09
C LYS A 48 14.48 9.87 9.47
N TYR A 49 14.43 11.18 9.24
CA TYR A 49 15.49 12.10 9.66
C TYR A 49 15.36 12.46 11.16
N SER A 50 16.46 12.96 11.74
CA SER A 50 16.42 13.55 13.08
C SER A 50 15.42 14.72 13.12
N GLY A 51 14.58 14.77 14.14
CA GLY A 51 13.52 15.79 14.27
C GLY A 51 12.26 15.56 13.42
N GLU A 52 12.27 14.62 12.47
CA GLU A 52 11.08 14.28 11.70
C GLU A 52 10.14 13.38 12.52
N ILE A 53 8.82 13.56 12.45
CA ILE A 53 7.91 12.74 13.27
C ILE A 53 7.81 11.32 12.72
N TRP A 54 7.54 11.16 11.43
CA TRP A 54 7.21 9.86 10.84
C TRP A 54 8.23 9.37 9.80
N GLY A 55 8.80 10.21 8.93
CA GLY A 55 9.48 9.72 7.72
C GLY A 55 8.48 9.39 6.61
N PRO A 56 8.93 8.85 5.47
CA PRO A 56 8.03 8.38 4.41
C PRO A 56 7.08 7.30 4.95
N ARG A 57 5.81 7.39 4.57
CA ARG A 57 4.76 6.45 4.99
C ARG A 57 3.83 6.14 3.82
N ILE A 58 3.66 4.85 3.57
CA ILE A 58 2.54 4.32 2.78
C ILE A 58 1.42 4.05 3.78
N TRP A 59 0.26 4.67 3.59
CA TRP A 59 -0.87 4.55 4.53
C TRP A 59 -1.64 3.24 4.35
N ASN A 60 -1.52 2.61 3.19
CA ASN A 60 -2.14 1.33 2.89
C ASN A 60 -1.43 0.21 3.66
N SER A 61 -2.21 -0.73 4.20
CA SER A 61 -1.67 -1.96 4.81
C SER A 61 -1.07 -2.89 3.76
N GLU A 62 -1.62 -2.89 2.54
CA GLU A 62 -1.14 -3.65 1.39
C GLU A 62 -1.06 -2.73 0.17
N ILE A 63 -0.12 -3.00 -0.76
CA ILE A 63 0.04 -2.18 -1.98
C ILE A 63 -1.23 -2.22 -2.84
N VAL A 64 -1.87 -3.38 -2.92
CA VAL A 64 -3.14 -3.59 -3.63
C VAL A 64 -4.14 -4.18 -2.64
N GLN A 65 -5.23 -3.46 -2.41
CA GLN A 65 -6.34 -3.91 -1.56
C GLN A 65 -7.67 -3.41 -2.10
N TYR A 66 -8.74 -4.16 -1.84
CA TYR A 66 -10.09 -3.74 -2.20
C TYR A 66 -10.61 -2.63 -1.27
N ALA A 67 -11.32 -1.67 -1.86
CA ALA A 67 -12.04 -0.63 -1.14
C ALA A 67 -13.25 -1.22 -0.40
N THR A 68 -13.48 -0.75 0.83
CA THR A 68 -14.59 -1.18 1.69
C THR A 68 -15.51 -0.01 1.96
N TYR A 69 -16.79 -0.18 1.62
CA TYR A 69 -17.84 0.82 1.85
C TYR A 69 -18.74 0.33 2.98
N GLN A 70 -19.00 1.21 3.94
CA GLN A 70 -20.00 0.98 4.98
C GLN A 70 -21.30 1.61 4.50
N ASP A 71 -22.24 0.80 4.03
CA ASP A 71 -23.61 1.24 3.78
C ASP A 71 -24.40 1.09 5.08
N PHE A 72 -24.89 2.21 5.62
CA PHE A 72 -25.68 2.23 6.85
C PHE A 72 -27.18 2.00 6.60
N ASN A 73 -27.63 2.06 5.34
CA ASN A 73 -29.06 2.12 5.00
C ASN A 73 -29.67 0.80 4.52
N GLU A 74 -28.86 -0.19 4.15
CA GLU A 74 -29.35 -1.50 3.74
C GLU A 74 -28.59 -2.53 4.58
N GLY A 75 -29.30 -3.35 5.36
CA GLY A 75 -28.73 -4.39 6.24
C GLY A 75 -27.93 -5.49 5.53
N GLN A 76 -27.39 -5.21 4.34
CA GLN A 76 -26.45 -6.03 3.61
C GLN A 76 -25.04 -5.75 4.12
N ASN A 77 -24.56 -6.72 4.89
CA ASN A 77 -23.18 -6.89 5.30
C ASN A 77 -22.29 -6.80 4.05
N THR A 78 -21.68 -5.65 3.80
CA THR A 78 -20.77 -5.47 2.67
C THR A 78 -19.59 -6.40 2.87
N PHE A 79 -19.44 -7.37 1.95
CA PHE A 79 -18.30 -8.30 1.90
C PHE A 79 -17.02 -7.52 1.63
N ALA A 80 -16.39 -6.98 2.66
CA ALA A 80 -15.08 -6.38 2.52
C ALA A 80 -14.31 -6.35 3.85
N SER A 81 -13.00 -6.55 3.74
CA SER A 81 -12.06 -6.58 4.87
C SER A 81 -12.26 -5.34 5.75
N SER A 82 -12.62 -5.54 7.02
CA SER A 82 -12.79 -4.46 8.00
C SER A 82 -11.55 -3.57 8.11
N THR A 83 -10.38 -4.10 7.74
CA THR A 83 -9.09 -3.41 7.76
C THR A 83 -9.02 -2.24 6.77
N SER A 84 -9.68 -2.31 5.61
CA SER A 84 -9.58 -1.25 4.58
C SER A 84 -10.69 -0.20 4.67
N ALA A 85 -11.69 -0.36 5.53
CA ALA A 85 -12.83 0.56 5.66
C ALA A 85 -12.40 1.98 6.06
N ALA A 86 -11.60 2.10 7.12
CA ALA A 86 -11.13 3.38 7.61
C ALA A 86 -10.27 4.12 6.57
N LEU A 87 -9.39 3.39 5.86
CA LEU A 87 -8.60 3.97 4.78
C LEU A 87 -9.49 4.42 3.63
N THR A 88 -10.46 3.59 3.21
CA THR A 88 -11.39 3.90 2.12
C THR A 88 -12.16 5.19 2.39
N GLN A 89 -12.71 5.34 3.59
CA GLN A 89 -13.37 6.58 4.00
C GLN A 89 -12.41 7.77 3.97
N ARG A 90 -11.18 7.59 4.46
CA ARG A 90 -10.17 8.66 4.51
C ARG A 90 -9.78 9.16 3.12
N ILE A 91 -9.57 8.26 2.15
CA ILE A 91 -9.16 8.63 0.79
C ILE A 91 -10.32 9.29 0.01
N ILE A 92 -11.58 8.88 0.24
CA ILE A 92 -12.76 9.56 -0.32
C ILE A 92 -12.80 11.02 0.14
N LEU A 93 -12.59 11.27 1.44
CA LEU A 93 -12.53 12.62 2.00
C LEU A 93 -11.35 13.45 1.44
N GLN A 94 -10.31 12.81 0.94
CA GLN A 94 -9.17 13.45 0.28
C GLN A 94 -9.39 13.67 -1.23
N GLY A 95 -10.57 13.35 -1.75
CA GLY A 95 -10.96 13.61 -3.14
C GLY A 95 -10.88 12.41 -4.07
N TRP A 96 -10.63 11.20 -3.57
CA TRP A 96 -10.73 10.00 -4.38
C TRP A 96 -12.19 9.74 -4.77
N ARG A 97 -12.45 9.62 -6.08
CA ARG A 97 -13.78 9.31 -6.61
C ARG A 97 -13.98 7.81 -6.67
N SER A 98 -14.83 7.31 -5.78
CA SER A 98 -15.22 5.91 -5.77
C SER A 98 -16.01 5.57 -7.05
N PRO A 99 -15.74 4.42 -7.69
CA PRO A 99 -16.59 3.90 -8.77
C PRO A 99 -18.04 3.62 -8.36
N ARG A 100 -18.34 3.56 -7.05
CA ARG A 100 -19.71 3.44 -6.52
C ARG A 100 -20.42 4.79 -6.36
N ALA A 101 -19.71 5.90 -6.36
CA ALA A 101 -20.31 7.22 -6.29
C ALA A 101 -20.73 7.64 -7.71
N ASN A 102 -22.03 7.58 -7.99
CA ASN A 102 -22.63 8.25 -9.15
C ASN A 102 -22.64 9.77 -8.94
#